data_AF-A0A060YWL1-F1
#
_entry.id   AF-A0A060YWL1-F1
#
_cell.length_a   1.000
_cell.length_b   1.000
_cell.length_c   1.000
_cell.angle_alpha   90.00
_cell.angle_beta   90.00
_cell.angle_gamma   90.00
#
_symmetry.space_group_name_H-M   'P 1'
#
loop_
_entity.id
_entity.type
_entity.pdbx_description
1 polymer ?
#
loop_
_entity_poly.entity_id
_entity_poly.type
_entity_poly.pdbx_seq_one_letter_code
_entity_poly.pdbx_strand_id
1 'polypeptide(L)'
;MHFLPVCCDVTSCPVLEFELRKAKETIQALRANLTQAAESDTRERNKNYKSNPEIQEPIRPLEKRALNFLVNEYLLKNEYKLSAITFSDENDDQDFELWDDVGLNIPKPPDLLQIYRNCGSALPSPRDTVDVSVGVEAGELTGNYIVQKPDLLQQQHTEMVEEFEYQISLLNEEKQSLADQIKKLQ
;
A
#
# COMPACT_ATOMS: atom_id res chain seq x y z
N MET A 1 36.40 -39.94 -45.86
CA MET A 1 35.09 -39.72 -45.22
C MET A 1 35.06 -38.31 -44.66
N HIS A 2 33.99 -37.60 -44.94
CA HIS A 2 33.90 -36.14 -44.91
C HIS A 2 34.11 -35.51 -43.53
N PHE A 3 34.96 -34.50 -43.49
CA PHE A 3 34.83 -33.37 -42.58
C PHE A 3 33.74 -32.45 -43.13
N LEU A 4 32.69 -32.22 -42.35
CA LEU A 4 31.78 -31.09 -42.52
C LEU A 4 31.66 -30.41 -41.14
N PRO A 5 32.16 -29.18 -40.97
CA PRO A 5 31.71 -28.31 -39.91
C PRO A 5 30.45 -27.60 -40.43
N VAL A 6 29.29 -27.89 -39.85
CA VAL A 6 28.14 -26.98 -40.02
C VAL A 6 28.30 -25.88 -38.97
N CYS A 7 28.78 -24.74 -39.47
CA CYS A 7 28.77 -23.47 -38.79
C CYS A 7 27.34 -23.00 -38.46
N CYS A 8 27.25 -22.29 -37.34
CA CYS A 8 26.34 -21.19 -37.04
C CYS A 8 24.85 -21.48 -36.81
N ASP A 9 24.45 -21.44 -35.53
CA ASP A 9 23.28 -20.68 -35.08
C ASP A 9 23.45 -20.24 -33.60
N VAL A 10 24.58 -19.61 -33.26
CA VAL A 10 24.82 -19.02 -31.92
C VAL A 10 24.58 -17.50 -31.92
N THR A 11 24.26 -16.88 -33.06
CA THR A 11 23.98 -15.44 -33.16
C THR A 11 22.59 -15.03 -32.66
N SER A 12 21.69 -15.98 -32.40
CA SER A 12 20.34 -15.68 -31.88
C SER A 12 20.33 -15.44 -30.36
N CYS A 13 21.28 -16.01 -29.62
CA CYS A 13 21.31 -15.91 -28.16
C CYS A 13 21.54 -14.47 -27.62
N PRO A 14 22.51 -13.68 -28.12
CA PRO A 14 22.74 -12.33 -27.59
C PRO A 14 21.71 -11.30 -28.06
N VAL A 15 21.16 -11.45 -29.26
CA VAL A 15 20.12 -10.54 -29.79
C VAL A 15 18.81 -10.74 -29.04
N LEU A 16 18.38 -11.99 -28.85
CA LEU A 16 17.20 -12.30 -28.06
C LEU A 16 17.36 -11.87 -26.59
N GLU A 17 18.55 -12.01 -26.03
CA GLU A 17 18.83 -11.54 -24.67
C GLU A 17 18.76 -10.00 -24.56
N PHE A 18 19.27 -9.29 -25.56
CA PHE A 18 19.16 -7.82 -25.63
C PHE A 18 17.71 -7.37 -25.79
N GLU A 19 16.94 -8.00 -26.68
CA GLU A 19 15.52 -7.72 -26.86
C GLU A 19 14.71 -8.03 -25.60
N LEU A 20 15.02 -9.14 -24.92
CA LEU A 20 14.41 -9.52 -23.65
C LEU A 20 14.73 -8.50 -22.55
N ARG A 21 15.98 -8.04 -22.46
CA ARG A 21 16.39 -7.00 -21.50
C ARG A 21 15.63 -5.70 -21.77
N LYS A 22 15.56 -5.27 -23.02
CA LYS A 22 14.86 -4.06 -23.43
C LYS A 22 13.35 -4.15 -23.19
N ALA A 23 12.74 -5.32 -23.42
CA ALA A 23 11.34 -5.57 -23.09
C ALA A 23 11.10 -5.50 -21.57
N LYS A 24 11.98 -6.09 -20.75
CA LYS A 24 11.90 -6.00 -19.28
C LYS A 24 12.03 -4.57 -18.78
N GLU A 25 12.99 -3.81 -19.31
CA GLU A 25 13.17 -2.39 -18.98
C GLU A 25 11.94 -1.55 -19.36
N THR A 26 11.34 -1.84 -20.53
CA THR A 26 10.12 -1.15 -20.99
C THR A 26 8.94 -1.48 -20.09
N ILE A 27 8.76 -2.75 -19.72
CA ILE A 27 7.71 -3.17 -18.77
C ILE A 27 7.92 -2.48 -17.42
N GLN A 28 9.16 -2.42 -16.92
CA GLN A 28 9.48 -1.78 -15.65
C GLN A 28 9.24 -0.26 -15.70
N ALA A 29 9.61 0.40 -16.80
CA ALA A 29 9.36 1.82 -17.01
C ALA A 29 7.85 2.13 -17.13
N LEU A 30 7.10 1.30 -17.85
CA LEU A 30 5.65 1.45 -17.95
C LEU A 30 4.97 1.23 -16.59
N ARG A 31 5.40 0.21 -15.83
CA ARG A 31 4.94 -0.03 -14.45
C ARG A 31 5.21 1.17 -13.54
N ALA A 32 6.42 1.73 -13.58
CA ALA A 32 6.79 2.89 -12.78
C ALA A 32 5.95 4.13 -13.13
N ASN A 33 5.74 4.40 -14.43
CA ASN A 33 4.92 5.53 -14.87
C ASN A 33 3.43 5.37 -14.50
N LEU A 34 2.87 4.17 -14.67
CA LEU A 34 1.49 3.85 -14.26
C LEU A 34 1.31 3.99 -12.75
N THR A 35 2.28 3.51 -11.95
CA THR A 35 2.28 3.68 -10.49
C THR A 35 2.37 5.14 -10.10
N GLN A 36 3.29 5.91 -10.69
CA GLN A 36 3.42 7.33 -10.40
C GLN A 36 2.14 8.12 -10.74
N ALA A 37 1.49 7.80 -11.86
CA ALA A 37 0.22 8.41 -12.25
C ALA A 37 -0.92 8.07 -11.27
N ALA A 38 -0.98 6.83 -10.78
CA ALA A 38 -1.95 6.42 -9.75
C ALA A 38 -1.66 7.05 -8.38
N GLU A 39 -0.39 7.26 -8.04
CA GLU A 39 0.05 7.87 -6.78
C GLU A 39 -0.14 9.40 -6.76
N SER A 40 0.03 10.11 -7.87
CA SER A 40 -0.22 11.55 -7.94
C SER A 40 -1.67 11.91 -7.63
N ASP A 41 -2.63 11.15 -8.18
CA ASP A 41 -4.06 11.35 -7.92
C ASP A 41 -4.45 11.07 -6.46
N THR A 42 -3.75 10.14 -5.80
CA THR A 42 -4.04 9.77 -4.40
C THR A 42 -3.32 10.68 -3.39
N ARG A 43 -2.09 11.12 -3.67
CA ARG A 43 -1.29 11.96 -2.77
C ARG A 43 -1.79 13.41 -2.69
N GLU A 44 -2.29 13.97 -3.79
CA GLU A 44 -2.91 15.30 -3.78
C GLU A 44 -4.23 15.31 -3.00
N ARG A 45 -5.02 14.23 -3.09
CA ARG A 45 -6.32 14.13 -2.40
C ARG A 45 -6.19 13.82 -0.90
N ASN A 46 -5.15 13.09 -0.48
CA ASN A 46 -4.83 12.81 0.93
C ASN A 46 -4.66 14.07 1.80
N LYS A 47 -4.34 15.21 1.21
CA LYS A 47 -4.26 16.51 1.90
C LYS A 47 -5.62 17.16 2.14
N ASN A 48 -6.67 16.75 1.42
CA ASN A 48 -8.03 17.32 1.50
C ASN A 48 -8.99 16.58 2.44
N TYR A 49 -8.66 15.38 2.94
CA TYR A 49 -9.55 14.60 3.83
C TYR A 49 -9.83 15.27 5.19
N LYS A 50 -9.12 16.36 5.53
CA LYS A 50 -9.35 17.09 6.79
C LYS A 50 -10.48 18.11 6.74
N SER A 51 -11.11 18.35 5.59
CA SER A 51 -12.15 19.37 5.46
C SER A 51 -13.33 18.87 4.64
N ASN A 52 -14.22 18.11 5.26
CA ASN A 52 -15.69 18.10 5.09
C ASN A 52 -16.27 16.68 5.31
N PRO A 53 -17.04 16.42 6.38
CA PRO A 53 -17.59 15.09 6.65
C PRO A 53 -18.90 14.76 5.90
N GLU A 54 -19.38 15.61 4.98
CA GLU A 54 -20.78 15.51 4.51
C GLU A 54 -20.97 15.31 2.99
N ILE A 55 -19.90 15.20 2.21
CA ILE A 55 -20.00 14.75 0.82
C ILE A 55 -19.62 13.27 0.82
N GLN A 56 -20.61 12.37 0.79
CA GLN A 56 -20.35 10.98 0.42
C GLN A 56 -19.82 10.99 -1.01
N GLU A 57 -18.50 10.99 -1.14
CA GLU A 57 -17.86 10.83 -2.43
C GLU A 57 -18.29 9.47 -3.01
N PRO A 58 -18.67 9.40 -4.30
CA PRO A 58 -18.94 8.13 -4.96
C PRO A 58 -17.73 7.19 -4.81
N ILE A 59 -17.98 5.91 -4.51
CA ILE A 59 -16.93 4.89 -4.42
C ILE A 59 -16.21 4.80 -5.77
N ARG A 60 -14.89 4.91 -5.77
CA ARG A 60 -14.07 4.83 -6.98
C ARG A 60 -14.03 3.39 -7.50
N PRO A 61 -13.84 3.17 -8.83
CA PRO A 61 -13.82 1.81 -9.38
C PRO A 61 -12.79 0.88 -8.72
N LEU A 62 -11.58 1.37 -8.45
CA LEU A 62 -10.53 0.60 -7.77
C LEU A 62 -10.89 0.28 -6.31
N GLU A 63 -11.54 1.21 -5.61
CA GLU A 63 -12.02 0.99 -4.25
C GLU A 63 -13.11 -0.08 -4.24
N LYS A 64 -14.05 -0.01 -5.18
CA LYS A 64 -15.07 -1.04 -5.36
C LYS A 64 -14.43 -2.41 -5.57
N ARG A 65 -13.45 -2.52 -6.48
CA ARG A 65 -12.74 -3.78 -6.74
C ARG A 65 -12.02 -4.31 -5.50
N ALA A 66 -11.30 -3.45 -4.77
CA ALA A 66 -10.63 -3.82 -3.54
C ALA A 66 -11.62 -4.33 -2.47
N LEU A 67 -12.72 -3.60 -2.28
CA LEU A 67 -13.78 -3.97 -1.33
C LEU A 67 -14.42 -5.30 -1.71
N ASN A 68 -14.78 -5.47 -2.97
CA ASN A 68 -15.32 -6.71 -3.51
C ASN A 68 -14.39 -7.89 -3.22
N PHE A 69 -13.10 -7.75 -3.51
CA PHE A 69 -12.11 -8.78 -3.24
C PHE A 69 -12.07 -9.16 -1.75
N LEU A 70 -11.97 -8.16 -0.87
CA LEU A 70 -11.88 -8.38 0.58
C LEU A 70 -13.15 -8.99 1.18
N VAL A 71 -14.32 -8.59 0.67
CA VAL A 71 -15.61 -9.19 1.06
C VAL A 71 -15.67 -10.65 0.63
N ASN A 72 -15.32 -10.95 -0.62
CA ASN A 72 -15.33 -12.33 -1.10
C ASN A 72 -14.36 -13.22 -0.30
N GLU A 73 -13.15 -12.72 -0.05
CA GLU A 73 -12.17 -13.43 0.79
C GLU A 73 -12.70 -13.68 2.20
N TYR A 74 -13.36 -12.69 2.81
CA TYR A 74 -14.00 -12.83 4.12
C TYR A 74 -15.09 -13.90 4.10
N LEU A 75 -15.95 -13.92 3.07
CA LEU A 75 -17.01 -14.92 2.94
C LEU A 75 -16.43 -16.33 2.88
N LEU A 76 -15.37 -16.54 2.07
CA LEU A 76 -14.70 -17.83 1.95
C LEU A 76 -14.01 -18.25 3.26
N LYS A 77 -13.31 -17.34 3.94
CA LYS A 77 -12.64 -17.59 5.23
C LYS A 77 -13.61 -18.01 6.34
N ASN A 78 -14.85 -17.54 6.29
CA ASN A 78 -15.91 -17.87 7.27
C ASN A 78 -16.90 -18.92 6.76
N GLU A 79 -16.51 -19.69 5.74
CA GLU A 79 -17.29 -20.82 5.20
C GLU A 79 -18.65 -20.45 4.55
N TYR A 80 -18.89 -19.18 4.21
CA TYR A 80 -20.07 -18.72 3.46
C TYR A 80 -19.93 -18.97 1.95
N LYS A 81 -19.65 -20.21 1.56
CA LYS A 81 -19.26 -20.57 0.18
C LYS A 81 -20.34 -20.25 -0.86
N LEU A 82 -21.61 -20.51 -0.55
CA LEU A 82 -22.71 -20.22 -1.48
C LEU A 82 -22.86 -18.71 -1.69
N SER A 83 -22.73 -17.91 -0.63
CA SER A 83 -22.76 -16.45 -0.72
C SER A 83 -21.58 -15.91 -1.52
N ALA A 84 -20.39 -16.48 -1.35
CA ALA A 84 -19.22 -16.13 -2.15
C ALA A 84 -19.44 -16.42 -3.64
N ILE A 85 -19.97 -17.60 -3.99
CA ILE A 85 -20.29 -17.96 -5.37
C ILE A 85 -21.31 -16.96 -5.97
N THR A 86 -22.43 -16.74 -5.29
CA THR A 86 -23.46 -15.80 -5.77
C THR A 86 -22.91 -14.38 -5.89
N PHE A 87 -22.09 -13.94 -4.94
CA PHE A 87 -21.48 -12.61 -4.97
C PHE A 87 -20.50 -12.45 -6.14
N SER A 88 -19.70 -13.47 -6.44
CA SER A 88 -18.82 -13.46 -7.61
C SER A 88 -19.60 -13.49 -8.92
N ASP A 89 -20.67 -14.28 -9.02
CA ASP A 89 -21.54 -14.33 -10.22
C ASP A 89 -22.21 -12.97 -10.49
N GLU A 90 -22.52 -12.19 -9.44
CA GLU A 90 -23.07 -10.83 -9.55
C GLU A 90 -22.01 -9.78 -9.97
N ASN A 91 -20.72 -10.11 -9.88
CA ASN A 91 -19.59 -9.24 -10.22
C ASN A 91 -18.68 -9.95 -11.24
N ASP A 92 -19.24 -10.36 -12.37
CA ASP A 92 -18.59 -11.17 -13.41
C ASP A 92 -17.46 -10.43 -14.18
N ASP A 93 -17.33 -9.12 -13.98
CA ASP A 93 -16.29 -8.26 -14.56
C ASP A 93 -14.98 -8.21 -13.76
N GLN A 94 -14.91 -8.93 -12.62
CA GLN A 94 -13.77 -8.94 -11.70
C GLN A 94 -13.30 -10.37 -11.40
N ASP A 95 -11.99 -10.61 -11.45
CA ASP A 95 -11.38 -11.87 -11.02
C ASP A 95 -11.05 -11.83 -9.52
N PHE A 96 -11.73 -12.68 -8.74
CA PHE A 96 -11.57 -12.74 -7.28
C PHE A 96 -10.44 -13.66 -6.80
N GLU A 97 -9.83 -14.45 -7.69
CA GLU A 97 -8.74 -15.34 -7.32
C GLU A 97 -7.40 -14.59 -7.22
N LEU A 98 -7.27 -13.48 -7.95
CA LEU A 98 -6.03 -12.72 -8.09
C LEU A 98 -6.21 -11.27 -7.62
N TRP A 99 -5.42 -10.87 -6.63
CA TRP A 99 -5.42 -9.48 -6.15
C TRP A 99 -4.99 -8.47 -7.23
N ASP A 100 -4.14 -8.88 -8.17
CA ASP A 100 -3.64 -8.00 -9.24
C ASP A 100 -4.77 -7.46 -10.15
N ASP A 101 -5.95 -8.08 -10.15
CA ASP A 101 -7.15 -7.58 -10.87
C ASP A 101 -7.73 -6.30 -10.25
N VAL A 102 -7.45 -6.05 -8.97
CA VAL A 102 -7.82 -4.80 -8.29
C VAL A 102 -7.02 -3.62 -8.83
N GLY A 103 -5.73 -3.81 -9.11
CA GLY A 103 -4.89 -2.78 -9.70
C GLY A 103 -3.39 -3.09 -9.65
N LEU A 104 -2.65 -2.51 -10.60
CA LEU A 104 -1.21 -2.75 -10.75
C LEU A 104 -0.41 -2.13 -9.60
N ASN A 105 0.52 -2.90 -9.04
CA ASN A 105 1.47 -2.47 -8.00
C ASN A 105 0.80 -1.93 -6.72
N ILE A 106 -0.44 -2.31 -6.44
CA ILE A 106 -1.11 -1.97 -5.18
C ILE A 106 -0.85 -3.12 -4.20
N PRO A 107 -0.17 -2.91 -3.06
CA PRO A 107 -0.01 -3.96 -2.08
C PRO A 107 -1.39 -4.33 -1.51
N LYS A 108 -1.63 -5.63 -1.37
CA LYS A 108 -2.87 -6.12 -0.77
C LYS A 108 -3.00 -5.63 0.68
N PRO A 109 -4.11 -4.96 1.04
CA PRO A 109 -4.32 -4.51 2.41
C PRO A 109 -4.58 -5.70 3.36
N PRO A 110 -4.55 -5.48 4.68
CA PRO A 110 -5.01 -6.46 5.65
C PRO A 110 -6.43 -6.97 5.35
N ASP A 111 -6.77 -8.14 5.88
CA ASP A 111 -8.11 -8.69 5.69
C ASP A 111 -9.21 -7.78 6.30
N LEU A 112 -10.44 -7.97 5.84
CA LEU A 112 -11.57 -7.12 6.23
C LEU A 112 -11.79 -7.05 7.75
N LEU A 113 -11.52 -8.15 8.46
CA LEU A 113 -11.70 -8.22 9.92
C LEU A 113 -10.61 -7.42 10.65
N GLN A 114 -9.37 -7.46 10.16
CA GLN A 114 -8.28 -6.63 10.67
C GLN A 114 -8.57 -5.15 10.42
N ILE A 115 -9.00 -4.78 9.20
CA ILE A 115 -9.38 -3.40 8.88
C ILE A 115 -10.46 -2.90 9.86
N TYR A 116 -11.50 -3.69 10.09
CA TYR A 116 -12.57 -3.35 11.04
C TYR A 116 -12.05 -3.13 12.47
N ARG A 117 -11.16 -4.01 12.96
CA ARG A 117 -10.56 -3.89 14.30
C ARG A 117 -9.61 -2.69 14.43
N ASN A 118 -8.93 -2.35 13.35
CA ASN A 118 -7.90 -1.31 13.30
C ASN A 118 -8.41 0.05 12.82
N CYS A 119 -9.72 0.22 12.59
CA CYS A 119 -10.38 1.42 12.04
C CYS A 119 -10.16 2.74 12.85
N GLY A 120 -9.41 2.71 13.96
CA GLY A 120 -9.02 3.89 14.74
C GLY A 120 -7.54 3.93 15.16
N SER A 121 -6.76 2.90 14.85
CA SER A 121 -5.31 2.91 15.05
C SER A 121 -4.67 3.37 13.75
N ALA A 122 -4.06 4.55 13.72
CA ALA A 122 -3.30 5.00 12.55
C ALA A 122 -2.27 3.91 12.18
N LEU A 123 -2.47 3.24 11.05
CA LEU A 123 -1.47 2.29 10.56
C LEU A 123 -0.14 3.06 10.44
N PRO A 124 0.96 2.58 11.02
CA PRO A 124 2.26 3.13 10.68
C PRO A 124 2.46 2.95 9.18
N SER A 125 2.61 4.07 8.47
CA SER A 125 2.91 4.09 7.03
C SER A 125 4.09 3.15 6.76
N PRO A 126 4.00 2.23 5.78
CA PRO A 126 5.13 1.41 5.40
C PRO A 126 6.21 2.33 4.85
N ARG A 127 7.31 2.47 5.57
CA ARG A 127 8.54 3.04 5.00
C ARG A 127 9.17 1.97 4.13
N ASP A 128 9.45 2.34 2.89
CA ASP A 128 10.20 1.57 1.91
C ASP A 128 11.32 0.77 2.56
N THR A 129 11.29 -0.55 2.43
CA THR A 129 12.41 -1.40 2.78
C THR A 129 12.91 -2.09 1.51
N VAL A 130 14.17 -1.80 1.25
CA VAL A 130 14.94 -2.19 0.08
C VAL A 130 15.22 -3.69 0.13
N ASP A 131 15.13 -4.31 -1.04
CA ASP A 131 15.53 -5.66 -1.38
C ASP A 131 16.87 -6.09 -0.77
N VAL A 132 16.86 -7.19 0.00
CA VAL A 132 18.01 -8.09 0.16
C VAL A 132 17.50 -9.53 0.17
N SER A 133 17.80 -10.24 -0.91
CA SER A 133 17.64 -11.69 -1.07
C SER A 133 18.78 -12.48 -0.41
N VAL A 134 18.50 -13.55 0.36
CA VAL A 134 19.30 -14.82 0.44
C VAL A 134 18.43 -15.98 0.97
N GLY A 135 18.40 -17.10 0.23
CA GLY A 135 18.64 -18.45 0.76
C GLY A 135 17.48 -19.34 1.25
N VAL A 136 17.33 -20.48 0.58
CA VAL A 136 16.38 -21.61 0.72
C VAL A 136 16.56 -22.43 2.02
N GLU A 137 15.48 -22.82 2.72
CA GLU A 137 14.99 -24.21 2.89
C GLU A 137 13.88 -24.36 3.94
N ALA A 138 13.02 -25.34 3.70
CA ALA A 138 11.78 -25.64 4.42
C ALA A 138 12.02 -26.34 5.77
N GLY A 139 11.24 -25.96 6.77
CA GLY A 139 11.14 -26.68 8.05
C GLY A 139 10.21 -25.95 9.01
N GLU A 140 9.12 -26.60 9.40
CA GLU A 140 8.13 -26.18 10.38
C GLU A 140 8.78 -25.54 11.62
N LEU A 141 8.36 -24.33 12.02
CA LEU A 141 8.32 -23.96 13.44
C LEU A 141 7.23 -22.91 13.70
N THR A 142 6.25 -23.37 14.46
CA THR A 142 5.30 -22.59 15.24
C THR A 142 5.98 -21.55 16.12
N GLY A 143 5.41 -20.35 16.19
CA GLY A 143 5.61 -19.40 17.29
C GLY A 143 6.78 -18.45 17.11
N ASN A 144 6.48 -17.19 16.82
CA ASN A 144 7.26 -16.02 17.26
C ASN A 144 6.36 -14.78 17.24
N TYR A 145 5.51 -14.72 18.26
CA TYR A 145 5.00 -13.50 18.87
C TYR A 145 6.18 -12.56 19.13
N ILE A 146 6.32 -11.53 18.31
CA ILE A 146 7.16 -10.39 18.66
C ILE A 146 6.37 -9.59 19.70
N VAL A 147 6.54 -9.96 20.97
CA VAL A 147 6.36 -9.03 22.09
C VAL A 147 7.50 -8.02 21.98
N GLN A 148 7.32 -7.01 21.14
CA GLN A 148 8.07 -5.76 21.30
C GLN A 148 7.48 -5.07 22.52
N LYS A 149 8.32 -4.91 23.54
CA LYS A 149 8.04 -4.35 24.85
C LYS A 149 7.20 -3.05 24.74
N PRO A 150 5.95 -3.03 25.25
CA PRO A 150 5.05 -1.87 25.16
C PRO A 150 5.64 -0.56 25.75
N ASP A 151 6.52 -0.67 26.74
CA ASP A 151 7.07 0.48 27.47
C ASP A 151 7.83 1.49 26.60
N LEU A 152 8.61 1.04 25.61
CA LEU A 152 9.53 1.95 24.90
C LEU A 152 8.84 2.80 23.84
N LEU A 153 7.78 2.27 23.22
CA LEU A 153 6.95 3.02 22.28
C LEU A 153 6.05 3.99 23.04
N GLN A 154 5.48 3.55 24.17
CA GLN A 154 4.62 4.40 24.99
C GLN A 154 5.39 5.60 25.54
N GLN A 155 6.65 5.41 25.96
CA GLN A 155 7.53 6.48 26.40
C GLN A 155 7.85 7.50 25.30
N GLN A 156 8.16 7.05 24.07
CA GLN A 156 8.39 7.95 22.93
C GLN A 156 7.13 8.73 22.52
N HIS A 157 5.96 8.09 22.59
CA HIS A 157 4.69 8.77 22.33
C HIS A 157 4.39 9.85 23.39
N THR A 158 4.68 9.58 24.67
CA THR A 158 4.50 10.56 25.74
C THR A 158 5.44 11.76 25.59
N GLU A 159 6.73 11.53 25.32
CA GLU A 159 7.71 12.61 25.12
C GLU A 159 7.33 13.52 23.93
N MET A 160 6.84 12.92 22.84
CA MET A 160 6.38 13.68 21.67
C MET A 160 5.11 14.50 21.95
N VAL A 161 4.18 13.98 22.75
CA VAL A 161 2.98 14.70 23.17
C VAL A 161 3.34 15.89 24.04
N GLU A 162 4.24 15.71 25.02
CA GLU A 162 4.71 16.80 25.88
C GLU A 162 5.42 17.91 25.07
N GLU A 163 6.24 17.54 24.08
CA GLU A 163 6.91 18.51 23.21
C GLU A 163 5.90 19.30 22.35
N PHE A 164 4.90 18.63 21.80
CA PHE A 164 3.84 19.31 21.04
C PHE A 164 2.98 20.22 21.92
N GLU A 165 2.64 19.79 23.14
CA GLU A 165 1.90 20.63 24.09
C GLU A 165 2.68 21.89 24.45
N TYR A 166 3.99 21.77 24.66
CA TYR A 166 4.87 22.92 24.91
C TYR A 166 4.96 23.88 23.70
N GLN A 167 5.02 23.33 22.49
CA GLN A 167 5.03 24.15 21.27
C GLN A 167 3.70 24.89 21.08
N ILE A 168 2.58 24.24 21.40
CA ILE A 168 1.25 24.85 21.39
C ILE A 168 1.16 25.97 22.43
N SER A 169 1.70 25.78 23.64
CA SER A 169 1.67 26.84 24.66
C SER A 169 2.46 28.08 24.22
N LEU A 170 3.66 27.90 23.66
CA LEU A 170 4.47 29.00 23.14
C LEU A 170 3.76 29.76 22.02
N LEU A 171 3.20 29.03 21.04
CA LEU A 171 2.46 29.64 19.94
C LEU A 171 1.21 30.37 20.43
N ASN A 172 0.55 29.87 21.46
CA ASN A 172 -0.63 30.51 22.03
C ASN A 172 -0.27 31.79 22.80
N GLU A 173 0.86 31.80 23.51
CA GLU A 173 1.41 33.01 24.13
C GLU A 173 1.80 34.05 23.08
N GLU A 174 2.48 33.65 22.01
CA GLU A 174 2.84 34.53 20.91
C GLU A 174 1.60 35.11 20.23
N LYS A 175 0.60 34.26 19.94
CA LYS A 175 -0.69 34.69 19.39
C LYS A 175 -1.38 35.71 20.29
N GLN A 176 -1.38 35.49 21.61
CA GLN A 176 -1.96 36.42 22.57
C GLN A 176 -1.21 37.76 22.58
N SER A 177 0.12 37.72 22.59
CA SER A 177 0.97 38.92 22.52
C SER A 177 0.75 39.72 21.24
N LEU A 178 0.64 39.04 20.09
CA LEU A 178 0.33 39.66 18.81
C LEU A 178 -1.08 40.26 18.79
N ALA A 179 -2.07 39.56 19.36
CA ALA A 179 -3.43 40.08 19.48
C ALA A 179 -3.48 41.35 20.35
N ASP A 180 -2.72 41.40 21.44
CA ASP A 180 -2.62 42.56 22.31
C ASP A 180 -1.90 43.73 21.63
N GLN A 181 -0.87 43.45 20.81
CA GLN A 181 -0.19 44.45 19.99
C GLN A 181 -1.11 45.03 18.91
N ILE A 182 -1.88 44.20 18.23
CA ILE A 182 -2.88 44.64 17.24
C ILE A 182 -3.92 45.53 17.91
N LYS A 183 -4.44 45.13 19.08
CA LYS A 183 -5.41 45.91 19.84
C LYS A 183 -4.87 47.27 20.30
N LYS A 184 -3.56 47.38 20.53
CA LYS A 184 -2.90 48.64 20.90
C LYS A 184 -2.66 49.58 19.72
N LEU A 185 -2.68 49.04 18.50
CA LEU A 185 -2.53 49.80 17.25
C LEU A 185 -3.87 50.23 16.63
N GLN A 186 -5.00 49.72 17.14
CA GLN A 186 -6.36 50.17 16.82
C GLN A 186 -6.83 51.24 17.81
#